data_AF-A0A1B6LGD8-F1
#
_entry.id   AF-A0A1B6LGD8-F1
#
_cell.length_a   1.000
_cell.length_b   1.000
_cell.length_c   1.000
_cell.angle_alpha   90.00
_cell.angle_beta   90.00
_cell.angle_gamma   90.00
#
_symmetry.space_group_name_H-M   'P 1'
#
loop_
_entity.id
_entity.type
_entity.pdbx_description
1 polymer ?
#
loop_
_entity_poly.entity_id
_entity_poly.type
_entity_poly.pdbx_seq_one_letter_code
_entity_poly.pdbx_strand_id
1 'polypeptide(L)'
;MSIYTIFLDLSVDPVKIVEKLTIISAIKKALSSFIIGMKDVQSTNFSGGGFLLTLTAVGDSFVTIRGFPQGLVSINIEYYQEEGTDQLLTYQTVQQLEAVLTKLTGSSRSHKYPALRRGGKIDRYFVSSDERIQEMDIDAVLFDEQSPYQRVQVLHSKTMGNLLVLDELQNMSERDLIYTETLMQRGKEDYSDKEII
;
A
#
# COMPACT_ATOMS: atom_id res chain seq x y z
N MET A 1 8.20 12.13 7.43
CA MET A 1 8.79 10.79 7.65
C MET A 1 7.71 9.74 7.51
N SER A 2 8.01 8.59 6.91
CA SER A 2 7.09 7.46 6.81
C SER A 2 7.86 6.19 6.48
N ILE A 3 7.31 5.03 6.85
CA ILE A 3 7.78 3.73 6.39
C ILE A 3 7.12 3.46 5.03
N TYR A 4 7.91 3.16 4.02
CA TYR A 4 7.41 2.69 2.74
C TYR A 4 7.42 1.18 2.72
N THR A 5 6.26 0.55 2.49
CA THR A 5 6.12 -0.89 2.34
C THR A 5 5.73 -1.22 0.90
N ILE A 6 6.62 -1.91 0.19
CA ILE A 6 6.39 -2.39 -1.18
C ILE A 6 6.10 -3.88 -1.12
N PHE A 7 5.04 -4.29 -1.80
CA PHE A 7 4.67 -5.69 -1.97
C PHE A 7 4.90 -6.14 -3.41
N LEU A 8 5.51 -7.31 -3.56
CA LEU A 8 5.83 -7.95 -4.83
C LEU A 8 5.50 -9.43 -4.72
N ASP A 9 4.56 -9.90 -5.54
CA ASP A 9 4.16 -11.30 -5.56
C ASP A 9 4.53 -11.95 -6.89
N LEU A 10 5.02 -13.20 -6.83
CA LEU A 10 5.42 -14.00 -7.98
C LEU A 10 4.70 -15.36 -7.93
N SER A 11 4.03 -15.74 -9.01
CA SER A 11 3.54 -17.09 -9.25
C SER A 11 4.61 -17.89 -10.00
N VAL A 12 5.11 -18.98 -9.41
CA VAL A 12 6.19 -19.82 -9.93
C VAL A 12 5.77 -21.29 -9.91
N ASP A 13 6.51 -22.13 -10.62
CA ASP A 13 6.32 -23.57 -10.51
C ASP A 13 6.55 -24.04 -9.06
N PRO A 14 5.61 -24.77 -8.43
CA PRO A 14 5.75 -25.34 -7.09
C PRO A 14 7.09 -26.07 -6.85
N VAL A 15 7.63 -26.75 -7.86
CA VAL A 15 8.92 -27.46 -7.77
C VAL A 15 10.06 -26.51 -7.39
N LYS A 16 10.02 -25.24 -7.84
CA LYS A 16 11.04 -24.23 -7.50
C LYS A 16 10.99 -23.82 -6.03
N ILE A 17 9.87 -24.01 -5.35
CA ILE A 17 9.75 -23.75 -3.90
C ILE A 17 10.31 -24.92 -3.10
N VAL A 18 10.14 -26.15 -3.58
CA VAL A 18 10.77 -27.33 -2.98
C VAL A 18 12.29 -27.25 -3.14
N GLU A 19 12.75 -26.91 -4.36
CA GLU A 19 14.16 -26.67 -4.70
C GLU A 19 14.60 -25.22 -4.43
N LYS A 20 14.21 -24.68 -3.26
CA LYS A 20 14.28 -23.25 -2.94
C LYS A 20 15.63 -22.54 -3.11
N LEU A 21 16.75 -23.27 -3.12
CA LEU A 21 18.08 -22.65 -3.20
C LEU A 21 18.25 -21.81 -4.47
N THR A 22 17.78 -22.33 -5.61
CA THR A 22 17.89 -21.65 -6.90
C THR A 22 17.03 -20.40 -6.95
N ILE A 23 15.76 -20.50 -6.51
CA ILE A 23 14.85 -19.34 -6.52
C ILE A 23 15.27 -18.28 -5.51
N ILE A 24 15.74 -18.66 -4.32
CA ILE A 24 16.26 -17.73 -3.31
C ILE A 24 17.47 -16.98 -3.87
N SER A 25 18.41 -17.69 -4.50
CA SER A 25 19.58 -17.08 -5.13
C SER A 25 19.20 -16.09 -6.23
N ALA A 26 18.25 -16.47 -7.08
CA ALA A 26 17.72 -15.61 -8.15
C ALA A 26 17.08 -14.32 -7.58
N ILE A 27 16.26 -14.44 -6.53
CA ILE A 27 15.60 -13.31 -5.87
C ILE A 27 16.63 -12.38 -5.22
N LYS A 28 17.59 -12.94 -4.45
CA LYS A 28 18.67 -12.14 -3.83
C LYS A 28 19.48 -11.39 -4.89
N LYS A 29 19.84 -12.06 -5.98
CA LYS A 29 20.58 -11.44 -7.09
C LYS A 29 19.80 -10.28 -7.70
N ALA A 30 18.49 -10.45 -7.91
CA ALA A 30 17.64 -9.37 -8.39
C ALA A 30 17.65 -8.21 -7.40
N LEU A 31 17.33 -8.46 -6.14
CA LEU A 31 17.25 -7.44 -5.08
C LEU A 31 18.55 -6.66 -4.91
N SER A 32 19.70 -7.33 -4.89
CA SER A 32 21.02 -6.69 -4.77
C SER A 32 21.39 -5.79 -5.95
N SER A 33 20.70 -5.90 -7.08
CA SER A 33 20.89 -5.00 -8.23
C SER A 33 20.15 -3.66 -8.06
N PHE A 34 19.21 -3.58 -7.11
CA PHE A 34 18.39 -2.39 -6.87
C PHE A 34 18.57 -1.82 -5.46
N ILE A 35 18.96 -2.64 -4.48
CA ILE A 35 19.14 -2.25 -3.08
C ILE A 35 20.55 -2.62 -2.64
N ILE A 36 21.33 -1.61 -2.25
CA ILE A 36 22.73 -1.77 -1.87
C ILE A 36 22.84 -2.37 -0.46
N GLY A 37 23.83 -3.23 -0.25
CA GLY A 37 24.20 -3.70 1.09
C GLY A 37 23.29 -4.78 1.67
N MET A 38 22.58 -5.53 0.82
CA MET A 38 21.78 -6.71 1.20
C MET A 38 22.59 -7.71 2.04
N LYS A 39 22.06 -8.07 3.21
CA LYS A 39 22.64 -9.03 4.16
C LYS A 39 21.58 -10.01 4.63
N ASP A 40 21.96 -11.27 4.72
CA ASP A 40 21.11 -12.31 5.31
C ASP A 40 21.05 -12.14 6.83
N VAL A 41 19.84 -12.15 7.40
CA VAL A 41 19.64 -12.11 8.86
C VAL A 41 19.18 -13.47 9.36
N GLN A 42 18.11 -14.00 8.78
CA GLN A 42 17.51 -15.25 9.23
C GLN A 42 16.85 -16.00 8.08
N SER A 43 16.92 -17.34 8.14
CA SER A 43 16.20 -18.21 7.22
C SER A 43 15.54 -19.34 8.03
N THR A 44 14.27 -19.61 7.73
CA THR A 44 13.47 -20.64 8.39
C THR A 44 12.66 -21.42 7.37
N ASN A 45 12.56 -22.73 7.58
CA ASN A 45 11.70 -23.60 6.80
C ASN A 45 10.43 -23.93 7.58
N PHE A 46 9.29 -23.95 6.90
CA PHE A 46 8.03 -24.34 7.51
C PHE A 46 7.78 -25.83 7.31
N SER A 47 7.09 -26.45 8.28
CA SER A 47 6.71 -27.88 8.22
C SER A 47 5.90 -28.22 6.97
N GLY A 48 5.12 -27.27 6.46
CA GLY A 48 4.34 -27.42 5.21
C GLY A 48 5.15 -27.32 3.92
N GLY A 49 6.49 -27.20 3.96
CA GLY A 49 7.34 -27.13 2.77
C GLY A 49 7.61 -25.72 2.23
N GLY A 50 7.06 -24.69 2.87
CA GLY A 50 7.38 -23.29 2.59
C GLY A 50 8.68 -22.82 3.25
N PHE A 51 9.05 -21.56 3.02
CA PHE A 51 10.20 -20.92 3.65
C PHE A 51 9.96 -19.44 3.93
N LEU A 52 10.72 -18.91 4.88
CA LEU A 52 10.87 -17.49 5.18
C LEU A 52 12.35 -17.13 5.19
N LEU A 53 12.69 -16.04 4.52
CA LEU A 53 14.01 -15.42 4.54
C LEU A 53 13.86 -13.94 4.90
N THR A 54 14.69 -13.48 5.82
CA THR A 54 14.75 -12.11 6.28
C THR A 54 16.11 -11.52 5.94
N LEU A 55 16.11 -10.36 5.29
CA LEU A 55 17.29 -9.63 4.86
C LEU A 55 17.24 -8.20 5.40
N THR A 56 18.41 -7.60 5.59
CA THR A 56 18.57 -6.16 5.83
C THR A 56 19.42 -5.53 4.74
N ALA A 57 19.27 -4.22 4.53
CA ALA A 57 20.06 -3.47 3.57
C ALA A 57 20.23 -2.01 4.00
N VAL A 58 20.79 -1.17 3.12
CA VAL A 58 21.02 0.26 3.39
C VAL A 58 19.73 1.00 3.81
N GLY A 59 19.86 2.05 4.61
CA GLY A 59 18.74 2.88 5.05
C GLY A 59 17.76 2.15 5.98
N ASP A 60 18.30 1.25 6.82
CA ASP A 60 17.53 0.36 7.69
C ASP A 60 16.42 -0.39 6.95
N SER A 61 16.68 -0.68 5.66
CA SER A 61 15.75 -1.43 4.83
C SER A 61 15.65 -2.87 5.34
N PHE A 62 14.43 -3.36 5.41
CA PHE A 62 14.08 -4.68 5.87
C PHE A 62 13.31 -5.40 4.78
N VAL A 63 13.77 -6.58 4.37
CA VAL A 63 13.14 -7.36 3.30
C VAL A 63 12.78 -8.74 3.79
N THR A 64 11.53 -9.14 3.57
CA THR A 64 11.08 -10.52 3.83
C THR A 64 10.70 -11.19 2.54
N ILE A 65 11.15 -12.43 2.36
CA ILE A 65 10.84 -13.28 1.22
C ILE A 65 10.18 -14.54 1.77
N ARG A 66 8.94 -14.79 1.36
CA ARG A 66 8.13 -15.93 1.79
C ARG A 66 7.78 -16.79 0.59
N GLY A 67 8.19 -18.05 0.63
CA GLY A 67 7.80 -19.05 -0.36
C GLY A 67 6.71 -19.96 0.19
N PHE A 68 5.62 -20.08 -0.56
CA PHE A 68 4.52 -21.00 -0.28
C PHE A 68 4.58 -22.17 -1.26
N PRO A 69 4.46 -23.42 -0.77
CA PRO A 69 4.68 -24.63 -1.57
C PRO A 69 3.70 -24.77 -2.75
N GLN A 70 2.62 -24.00 -2.77
CA GLN A 70 1.65 -23.92 -3.88
C GLN A 70 2.18 -23.12 -5.10
N GLY A 71 3.42 -22.63 -5.06
CA GLY A 71 4.02 -21.87 -6.16
C GLY A 71 3.80 -20.36 -6.04
N LEU A 72 3.66 -19.83 -4.82
CA LEU A 72 3.60 -18.38 -4.58
C LEU A 72 4.86 -17.95 -3.84
N VAL A 73 5.47 -16.86 -4.29
CA VAL A 73 6.50 -16.13 -3.54
C VAL A 73 6.01 -14.72 -3.27
N SER A 74 6.05 -14.29 -2.02
CA SER A 74 5.74 -12.93 -1.60
C SER A 74 6.99 -12.25 -1.07
N ILE A 75 7.30 -11.07 -1.59
CA ILE A 75 8.45 -10.25 -1.24
C ILE A 75 7.93 -8.92 -0.69
N ASN A 76 8.23 -8.63 0.58
CA ASN A 76 7.95 -7.34 1.18
C ASN A 76 9.25 -6.58 1.37
N ILE A 77 9.31 -5.34 0.90
CA ILE A 77 10.45 -4.44 1.07
C ILE A 77 9.95 -3.25 1.91
N GLU A 78 10.53 -3.08 3.08
CA GLU A 78 10.20 -1.99 4.01
C GLU A 78 11.44 -1.11 4.20
N TYR A 79 11.27 0.20 4.10
CA TYR A 79 12.36 1.13 4.39
C TYR A 79 11.81 2.43 4.97
N TYR A 80 12.61 3.07 5.82
CA TYR A 80 12.29 4.36 6.37
C TYR A 80 12.65 5.46 5.36
N GLN A 81 11.76 6.42 5.19
CA GLN A 81 11.97 7.56 4.32
C GLN A 81 11.75 8.86 5.10
N GLU A 82 12.80 9.69 5.12
CA GLU A 82 12.71 11.04 5.65
C GLU A 82 11.88 11.95 4.73
N GLU A 83 11.35 13.02 5.31
CA GLU A 83 10.58 13.98 4.53
C GLU A 83 11.52 14.83 3.67
N GLY A 84 11.24 14.93 2.37
CA GLY A 84 12.06 15.71 1.44
C GLY A 84 13.28 15.00 0.87
N THR A 85 13.57 13.76 1.26
CA THR A 85 14.62 12.95 0.65
C THR A 85 14.07 12.14 -0.54
N ASP A 86 14.96 11.78 -1.47
CA ASP A 86 14.61 10.93 -2.62
C ASP A 86 14.22 9.52 -2.18
N GLN A 87 13.19 8.96 -2.80
CA GLN A 87 12.73 7.60 -2.50
C GLN A 87 13.81 6.56 -2.87
N LEU A 88 14.11 5.64 -1.95
CA LEU A 88 15.01 4.52 -2.23
C LEU A 88 14.55 3.70 -3.46
N LEU A 89 13.24 3.47 -3.55
CA LEU A 89 12.63 2.76 -4.66
C LEU A 89 11.43 3.54 -5.18
N THR A 90 11.60 4.15 -6.35
CA THR A 90 10.53 4.77 -7.14
C THR A 90 9.64 3.70 -7.79
N TYR A 91 8.43 4.09 -8.22
CA TYR A 91 7.55 3.21 -8.98
C TYR A 91 8.23 2.57 -10.22
N GLN A 92 9.02 3.36 -10.96
CA GLN A 92 9.72 2.88 -12.16
C GLN A 92 10.80 1.86 -11.81
N THR A 93 11.58 2.11 -10.75
CA THR A 93 12.61 1.14 -10.30
C THR A 93 11.98 -0.14 -9.77
N VAL A 94 10.83 -0.08 -9.10
CA VAL A 94 10.09 -1.28 -8.67
C VAL A 94 9.55 -2.05 -9.89
N GLN A 95 9.09 -1.35 -10.94
CA GLN A 95 8.69 -1.99 -12.19
C GLN A 95 9.83 -2.73 -12.87
N GLN A 96 11.03 -2.15 -12.88
CA GLN A 96 12.22 -2.81 -13.41
C GLN A 96 12.62 -4.02 -12.55
N LEU A 97 12.57 -3.88 -11.22
CA LEU A 97 12.82 -4.98 -10.29
C LEU A 97 11.85 -6.13 -10.51
N GLU A 98 10.55 -5.85 -10.65
CA GLU A 98 9.51 -6.84 -10.96
C GLU A 98 9.83 -7.58 -12.27
N ALA A 99 10.22 -6.86 -13.33
CA ALA A 99 10.59 -7.48 -14.60
C ALA A 99 11.82 -8.40 -14.48
N VAL A 100 12.84 -7.98 -13.74
CA VAL A 100 14.05 -8.79 -13.46
C VAL A 100 13.69 -10.03 -12.64
N LEU A 101 12.90 -9.88 -11.58
CA LEU A 101 12.41 -10.99 -10.75
C LEU A 101 11.62 -11.99 -11.60
N THR A 102 10.72 -11.51 -12.44
CA THR A 102 9.89 -12.34 -13.33
C THR A 102 10.77 -13.20 -14.23
N LYS A 103 11.77 -12.58 -14.88
CA LYS A 103 12.70 -13.26 -15.78
C LYS A 103 13.58 -14.28 -15.04
N LEU A 104 14.19 -13.90 -13.91
CA LEU A 104 15.13 -14.76 -13.19
C LEU A 104 14.46 -15.93 -12.46
N THR A 105 13.23 -15.74 -12.00
CA THR A 105 12.46 -16.80 -11.34
C THR A 105 11.66 -17.65 -12.32
N GLY A 106 11.50 -17.21 -13.57
CA GLY A 106 10.62 -17.84 -14.55
C GLY A 106 9.18 -17.87 -14.06
N SER A 107 8.73 -16.75 -13.48
CA SER A 107 7.39 -16.58 -12.95
C SER A 107 6.37 -16.47 -14.09
N SER A 108 5.24 -17.17 -13.96
CA SER A 108 4.13 -17.10 -14.93
C SER A 108 3.29 -15.84 -14.75
N ARG A 109 3.30 -15.25 -13.56
CA ARG A 109 2.63 -13.99 -13.22
C ARG A 109 3.36 -13.30 -12.09
N SER A 110 3.70 -12.04 -12.29
CA SER A 110 4.21 -11.15 -11.25
C SER A 110 3.23 -10.00 -11.02
N HIS A 111 3.22 -9.47 -9.80
CA HIS A 111 2.47 -8.27 -9.49
C HIS A 111 3.17 -7.44 -8.42
N LYS A 112 3.50 -6.20 -8.76
CA LYS A 112 3.87 -5.15 -7.81
C LYS A 112 2.65 -4.31 -7.41
N TYR A 113 2.59 -3.96 -6.14
CA TYR A 113 1.63 -2.99 -5.62
C TYR A 113 2.28 -1.60 -5.50
N PRO A 114 1.50 -0.51 -5.55
CA PRO A 114 1.97 0.79 -5.09
C PRO A 114 2.53 0.68 -3.66
N ALA A 115 3.57 1.46 -3.36
CA ALA A 115 4.16 1.46 -2.03
C ALA A 115 3.18 2.06 -1.02
N LEU A 116 2.88 1.33 0.05
CA LEU A 116 2.08 1.85 1.17
C LEU A 116 2.95 2.74 2.07
N ARG A 117 2.48 3.95 2.37
CA ARG A 117 3.15 4.93 3.25
C ARG A 117 2.59 4.85 4.66
N ARG A 118 3.28 4.15 5.54
CA ARG A 118 2.84 3.90 6.92
C ARG A 118 3.48 4.87 7.91
N GLY A 119 2.73 5.25 8.94
CA GLY A 119 3.22 6.13 10.02
C GLY A 119 3.59 7.54 9.55
N GLY A 120 2.96 8.01 8.46
CA GLY A 120 3.07 9.40 8.03
C GLY A 120 2.39 10.35 9.02
N LYS A 121 2.75 11.63 9.00
CA LYS A 121 2.06 12.68 9.80
C LYS A 121 0.59 12.87 9.38
N ILE A 122 0.28 12.53 8.14
CA ILE A 122 -1.03 12.69 7.52
C ILE A 122 -1.46 11.30 7.06
N ASP A 123 -2.59 10.84 7.59
CA ASP A 123 -3.21 9.61 7.15
C ASP A 123 -3.80 9.77 5.75
N ARG A 124 -3.57 8.76 4.91
CA ARG A 124 -3.97 8.74 3.50
C ARG A 124 -4.78 7.52 3.15
N TYR A 125 -4.84 6.55 4.03
CA TYR A 125 -5.50 5.28 3.80
C TYR A 125 -6.76 5.23 4.62
N PHE A 126 -7.89 5.16 3.92
CA PHE A 126 -9.21 5.10 4.52
C PHE A 126 -9.93 3.85 4.02
N VAL A 127 -10.95 3.44 4.74
CA VAL A 127 -11.69 2.22 4.45
C VAL A 127 -13.02 2.59 3.80
N SER A 128 -13.35 1.95 2.70
CA SER A 128 -14.67 2.08 2.08
C SER A 128 -15.75 1.40 2.91
N SER A 129 -17.02 1.68 2.63
CA SER A 129 -18.14 1.00 3.31
C SER A 129 -18.17 -0.52 3.11
N ASP A 130 -17.50 -1.03 2.07
CA ASP A 130 -17.30 -2.46 1.79
C ASP A 130 -15.88 -2.95 2.15
N GLU A 131 -15.22 -2.29 3.11
CA GLU A 131 -13.96 -2.71 3.74
C GLU A 131 -12.73 -2.75 2.82
N ARG A 132 -12.75 -2.02 1.69
CA ARG A 132 -11.60 -1.90 0.79
C ARG A 132 -10.73 -0.72 1.19
N ILE A 133 -9.42 -0.91 1.09
CA ILE A 133 -8.45 0.19 1.28
C ILE A 133 -8.54 1.19 0.13
N GLN A 134 -8.60 2.47 0.48
CA GLN A 134 -8.56 3.59 -0.44
C GLN A 134 -7.41 4.53 -0.06
N GLU A 135 -6.45 4.70 -0.96
CA GLU A 135 -5.44 5.75 -0.82
C GLU A 135 -5.98 7.06 -1.41
N MET A 136 -6.10 8.07 -0.56
CA MET A 136 -6.53 9.42 -0.94
C MET A 136 -5.33 10.36 -1.06
N ASP A 137 -5.47 11.37 -1.92
CA ASP A 137 -4.45 12.39 -2.20
C ASP A 137 -4.46 13.53 -1.18
N ILE A 138 -4.51 13.16 0.11
CA ILE A 138 -4.53 14.08 1.25
C ILE A 138 -3.16 14.75 1.42
N ASP A 139 -3.15 16.07 1.52
CA ASP A 139 -1.94 16.86 1.72
C ASP A 139 -1.98 17.80 2.94
N ALA A 140 -3.15 18.00 3.57
CA ALA A 140 -3.25 18.73 4.83
C ALA A 140 -4.34 18.17 5.75
N VAL A 141 -4.10 18.29 7.06
CA VAL A 141 -5.12 18.15 8.11
C VAL A 141 -5.52 19.56 8.52
N LEU A 142 -6.78 19.93 8.30
CA LEU A 142 -7.32 21.26 8.60
C LEU A 142 -8.01 21.30 9.97
N PHE A 143 -8.57 20.17 10.40
CA PHE A 143 -9.23 19.99 11.69
C PHE A 143 -9.14 18.52 12.11
N ASP A 144 -8.90 18.25 13.39
CA ASP A 144 -8.93 16.90 13.99
C ASP A 144 -9.19 17.01 15.49
N GLU A 145 -10.42 16.70 15.91
CA GLU A 145 -10.81 16.76 17.32
C GLU A 145 -11.75 15.61 17.69
N GLN A 146 -11.63 15.15 18.94
CA GLN A 146 -12.58 14.21 19.53
C GLN A 146 -13.72 15.00 20.19
N SER A 147 -14.92 14.93 19.61
CA SER A 147 -16.13 15.44 20.27
C SER A 147 -16.68 14.43 21.29
N PRO A 148 -17.69 14.79 22.11
CA PRO A 148 -18.38 13.83 22.99
C PRO A 148 -19.08 12.68 22.26
N TYR A 149 -19.25 12.75 20.94
CA TYR A 149 -20.04 11.79 20.16
C TYR A 149 -19.21 10.99 19.16
N GLN A 150 -18.23 11.63 18.53
CA GLN A 150 -17.41 11.06 17.46
C GLN A 150 -16.14 11.89 17.25
N ARG A 151 -15.13 11.30 16.64
CA ARG A 151 -13.97 12.02 16.11
C ARG A 151 -14.38 12.75 14.84
N VAL A 152 -14.03 14.02 14.74
CA VAL A 152 -14.35 14.88 13.61
C VAL A 152 -13.05 15.37 12.99
N GLN A 153 -12.88 15.09 11.70
CA GLN A 153 -11.73 15.54 10.93
C GLN A 153 -12.16 16.29 9.68
N VAL A 154 -11.39 17.31 9.33
CA VAL A 154 -11.45 17.97 8.01
C VAL A 154 -10.08 17.85 7.38
N LEU A 155 -10.01 17.15 6.25
CA LEU A 155 -8.78 16.86 5.53
C LEU A 155 -8.81 17.57 4.17
N HIS A 156 -7.69 18.12 3.71
CA HIS A 156 -7.60 18.64 2.34
C HIS A 156 -7.14 17.54 1.38
N SER A 157 -7.97 17.25 0.38
CA SER A 157 -7.64 16.41 -0.78
C SER A 157 -7.45 17.31 -2.00
N LYS A 158 -6.39 17.06 -2.78
CA LYS A 158 -6.13 17.82 -4.01
C LYS A 158 -7.24 17.67 -5.05
N THR A 159 -7.83 16.48 -5.13
CA THR A 159 -8.87 16.17 -6.12
C THR A 159 -10.29 16.34 -5.61
N MET A 160 -10.54 16.33 -4.30
CA MET A 160 -11.88 16.44 -3.71
C MET A 160 -12.13 17.75 -2.94
N GLY A 161 -11.09 18.57 -2.73
CA GLY A 161 -11.18 19.74 -1.87
C GLY A 161 -11.18 19.33 -0.39
N ASN A 162 -11.84 20.11 0.47
CA ASN A 162 -11.97 19.75 1.87
C ASN A 162 -12.95 18.58 2.05
N LEU A 163 -12.51 17.60 2.83
CA LEU A 163 -13.20 16.35 3.10
C LEU A 163 -13.56 16.27 4.59
N LEU A 164 -14.85 16.11 4.87
CA LEU A 164 -15.34 15.77 6.20
C LEU A 164 -15.23 14.26 6.43
N VAL A 165 -14.52 13.88 7.49
CA VAL A 165 -14.34 12.50 7.94
C VAL A 165 -14.82 12.40 9.39
N LEU A 166 -15.71 11.44 9.65
CA LEU A 166 -16.27 11.18 10.98
C LEU A 166 -15.95 9.74 11.40
N ASP A 167 -15.31 9.56 12.56
CA ASP A 167 -14.85 8.24 13.03
C ASP A 167 -14.12 7.43 11.93
N GLU A 168 -13.20 8.10 11.21
CA GLU A 168 -12.39 7.53 10.12
C GLU A 168 -13.17 7.17 8.84
N LEU A 169 -14.47 7.46 8.79
CA LEU A 169 -15.32 7.27 7.61
C LEU A 169 -15.51 8.57 6.84
N GLN A 170 -15.36 8.51 5.52
CA GLN A 170 -15.64 9.64 4.64
C GLN A 170 -17.15 9.94 4.63
N ASN A 171 -17.52 11.17 4.95
CA ASN A 171 -18.91 11.62 4.88
C ASN A 171 -19.20 12.46 3.62
N MET A 172 -18.43 13.52 3.39
CA MET A 172 -18.69 14.45 2.27
C MET A 172 -17.45 15.29 1.94
N SER A 173 -17.26 15.59 0.66
CA SER A 173 -16.29 16.57 0.18
C SER A 173 -16.94 17.81 -0.43
N GLU A 174 -16.16 18.88 -0.56
CA GLU A 174 -16.56 20.10 -1.30
C GLU A 174 -16.92 19.83 -2.77
N ARG A 175 -16.47 18.70 -3.35
CA ARG A 175 -16.80 18.30 -4.71
C ARG A 175 -17.96 17.31 -4.83
N ASP A 176 -18.54 16.87 -3.71
CA ASP A 176 -19.64 15.90 -3.70
C ASP A 176 -21.01 16.55 -3.84
N LEU A 177 -21.14 17.61 -4.65
CA LEU A 177 -22.44 18.26 -4.92
C LEU A 177 -23.48 17.25 -5.42
N ILE A 178 -23.05 16.27 -6.22
CA ILE A 178 -23.91 15.20 -6.73
C ILE A 178 -24.57 14.39 -5.60
N TYR A 179 -23.91 14.21 -4.46
CA TYR A 179 -24.49 13.52 -3.31
C TYR A 179 -25.71 14.29 -2.79
N THR A 180 -25.52 15.58 -2.51
CA THR A 180 -26.60 16.47 -2.02
C THR A 180 -27.73 16.57 -3.04
N GLU A 181 -27.40 16.78 -4.32
CA GLU A 181 -28.40 16.88 -5.38
C GLU A 181 -29.19 15.58 -5.58
N THR A 182 -28.55 14.42 -5.43
CA THR A 182 -29.23 13.12 -5.52
C THR A 182 -30.16 12.93 -4.33
N LEU A 183 -29.71 13.24 -3.11
CA LEU A 183 -30.53 13.16 -1.90
C LEU A 183 -31.74 14.10 -1.98
N MET A 184 -31.56 15.29 -2.56
CA MET A 184 -32.61 16.29 -2.77
C MET A 184 -33.42 16.07 -4.06
N GLN A 185 -33.28 14.92 -4.73
CA GLN A 185 -34.04 14.61 -5.94
C GLN A 185 -33.99 15.71 -7.03
N ARG A 186 -32.78 16.17 -7.37
CA ARG A 186 -32.55 17.25 -8.34
C ARG A 186 -33.43 17.12 -9.58
N GLY A 187 -34.15 18.21 -9.88
CA GLY A 187 -35.00 18.33 -11.07
C GLY A 187 -36.34 17.61 -10.96
N LYS A 188 -36.67 16.99 -9.81
CA LYS A 188 -37.98 16.38 -9.55
C LYS A 188 -38.80 17.15 -8.53
N GLU A 189 -38.17 17.52 -7.40
CA GLU A 189 -38.84 18.22 -6.31
C GLU A 189 -38.66 19.74 -6.46
N ASP A 190 -39.77 20.48 -6.33
CA ASP A 190 -39.76 21.92 -6.05
C ASP A 190 -39.89 22.10 -4.52
N TYR A 191 -38.96 22.84 -3.93
CA TYR A 191 -38.90 23.09 -2.49
C TYR A 191 -39.49 24.45 -2.08
N SER A 192 -40.00 25.23 -3.04
CA SER A 192 -40.66 26.50 -2.75
C SER A 192 -41.84 26.30 -1.79
N ASP A 193 -41.89 27.12 -0.74
CA ASP A 193 -42.93 27.11 0.30
C ASP A 193 -43.14 25.78 1.05
N LYS A 194 -42.16 24.85 0.97
CA LYS A 194 -42.19 23.59 1.74
C LYS A 194 -41.48 23.75 3.09
N GLU A 195 -42.01 23.09 4.10
CA GLU A 195 -41.31 22.85 5.36
C GLU A 195 -40.37 21.64 5.19
N ILE A 196 -39.09 21.81 5.56
CA ILE A 196 -38.04 20.79 5.46
C ILE A 196 -37.49 20.54 6.86
N ILE A 197 -37.29 19.26 7.22
CA ILE A 197 -36.73 18.81 8.51
C ILE A 197 -35.27 18.41 8.31
#